data_AF-A0A0C6FG26-F1
#
_entry.id   AF-A0A0C6FG26-F1
#
_cell.length_a   1.000
_cell.length_b   1.000
_cell.length_c   1.000
_cell.angle_alpha   90.00
_cell.angle_beta   90.00
_cell.angle_gamma   90.00
#
_symmetry.space_group_name_H-M   'P 1'
#
loop_
_entity.id
_entity.type
_entity.pdbx_description
1 polymer ?
#
loop_
_entity_poly.entity_id
_entity_poly.type
_entity_poly.pdbx_seq_one_letter_code
_entity_poly.pdbx_strand_id
1 'polypeptide(L)' 'MVVNAPHLIAARPIGPERAAQLLHDRGLSPALVETDTAMAEALFAALVEASIPRRYAPIDFPAVRAALVALTLPQDA' A
#
# COMPACT_ATOMS: atom_id res chain seq x y z
N MET A 1 38.29 -7.82 -1.21
CA MET A 1 36.98 -7.36 -1.73
C MET A 1 35.99 -7.47 -0.59
N VAL A 2 35.69 -6.36 0.09
CA VAL A 2 34.71 -6.35 1.18
C VAL A 2 33.34 -6.22 0.51
N VAL A 3 32.53 -7.27 0.62
CA VAL A 3 31.18 -7.30 0.08
C VAL A 3 30.37 -6.28 0.86
N ASN A 4 30.07 -5.16 0.20
CA ASN A 4 29.23 -4.08 0.68
C ASN A 4 27.86 -4.68 1.01
N ALA A 5 27.55 -4.88 2.28
CA ALA A 5 26.25 -5.37 2.71
C ALA A 5 25.21 -4.32 2.26
N PRO A 6 24.30 -4.64 1.31
CA PRO A 6 23.34 -3.67 0.84
C PRO A 6 22.41 -3.39 2.01
N HIS A 7 22.43 -2.13 2.46
CA HIS A 7 21.44 -1.45 3.26
C HIS A 7 20.36 -2.37 3.85
N LEU A 8 20.54 -2.77 5.11
CA LEU A 8 19.40 -3.01 5.98
C LEU A 8 18.66 -1.68 6.11
N ILE A 9 17.92 -1.31 5.08
CA ILE A 9 16.92 -0.25 5.12
C ILE A 9 16.07 -0.66 6.30
N ALA A 10 16.13 0.09 7.39
CA ALA A 10 15.24 -0.04 8.52
C ALA A 10 13.83 0.10 7.97
N ALA A 11 13.24 -1.02 7.55
CA ALA A 11 11.97 -1.02 6.87
C ALA A 11 10.97 -0.55 7.91
N ARG A 12 10.53 0.70 7.74
CA ARG A 12 9.48 1.29 8.54
C ARG A 12 8.14 0.74 8.03
N PRO A 13 7.13 0.61 8.91
CA PRO A 13 5.78 0.32 8.44
C PRO A 13 5.39 1.31 7.34
N ILE A 14 4.77 0.82 6.28
CA ILE A 14 4.36 1.68 5.17
C ILE A 14 3.16 2.50 5.64
N GLY A 15 3.20 3.81 5.37
CA GLY A 15 2.08 4.70 5.66
C GLY A 15 0.86 4.40 4.80
N PRO A 16 -0.33 4.87 5.21
CA PRO A 16 -1.58 4.65 4.47
C PRO A 16 -1.53 5.20 3.04
N GLU A 17 -0.81 6.30 2.79
CA GLU A 17 -0.63 6.91 1.47
C GLU A 17 0.18 6.00 0.55
N ARG A 18 1.26 5.40 1.07
CA ARG A 18 2.10 4.49 0.29
C ARG A 18 1.37 3.20 -0.02
N ALA A 19 0.60 2.69 0.94
CA ALA A 19 -0.29 1.55 0.73
C ALA A 19 -1.36 1.85 -0.33
N ALA A 20 -2.02 3.00 -0.25
CA ALA A 20 -2.99 3.44 -1.25
C ALA A 20 -2.36 3.55 -2.64
N GLN A 21 -1.12 4.04 -2.73
CA GLN A 21 -0.42 4.12 -4.01
C GLN A 21 -0.10 2.75 -4.59
N LEU A 22 0.32 1.78 -3.76
CA LEU A 22 0.50 0.39 -4.22
C LEU A 22 -0.80 -0.23 -4.74
N LEU A 23 -1.93 0.10 -4.13
CA LEU A 23 -3.24 -0.35 -4.60
C LEU A 23 -3.60 0.33 -5.94
N HIS A 24 -3.39 1.64 -6.03
CA HIS A 24 -3.63 2.41 -7.24
C HIS A 24 -2.76 1.95 -8.42
N ASP A 25 -1.47 1.68 -8.20
CA ASP A 25 -0.53 1.20 -9.22
C ASP A 25 -0.94 -0.16 -9.80
N ARG A 26 -1.75 -0.93 -9.05
CA ARG A 26 -2.36 -2.19 -9.50
C ARG A 26 -3.69 -2.00 -10.22
N GLY A 27 -4.16 -0.77 -10.36
CA GLY A 27 -5.47 -0.44 -10.92
C GLY A 27 -6.64 -0.77 -9.99
N LEU A 28 -6.41 -0.89 -8.68
CA LEU A 28 -7.49 -1.10 -7.72
C LEU A 28 -8.24 0.21 -7.48
N SER A 29 -9.54 0.19 -7.77
CA SER A 29 -10.46 1.28 -7.45
C SER A 29 -10.94 1.15 -6.01
N PRO A 30 -11.16 2.27 -5.27
CA PRO A 30 -11.74 2.24 -3.94
C PRO A 30 -13.12 1.54 -3.89
N ALA A 31 -13.87 1.54 -4.99
CA ALA A 31 -15.14 0.82 -5.11
C ALA A 31 -14.99 -0.72 -5.11
N LEU A 32 -13.80 -1.25 -5.43
CA LEU A 32 -13.52 -2.69 -5.38
C LEU A 32 -13.07 -3.15 -3.99
N VAL A 33 -12.71 -2.21 -3.11
CA VAL A 33 -12.20 -2.46 -1.75
C VAL A 33 -13.10 -1.81 -0.70
N GLU A 34 -14.41 -1.80 -0.94
CA GLU A 34 -15.41 -1.20 -0.06
C GLU A 34 -15.43 -1.84 1.33
N THR A 35 -15.18 -3.16 1.40
CA THR A 35 -15.12 -3.90 2.66
C THR A 35 -13.71 -3.94 3.22
N ASP A 36 -13.60 -3.95 4.56
CA ASP A 36 -12.30 -4.02 5.23
C ASP A 36 -11.56 -5.33 4.92
N THR A 37 -12.30 -6.43 4.67
CA THR A 37 -11.72 -7.70 4.21
C THR A 37 -11.12 -7.57 2.80
N ALA A 38 -11.87 -7.02 1.84
CA ALA A 38 -11.36 -6.81 0.48
C ALA A 38 -10.15 -5.86 0.47
N MET A 39 -10.17 -4.82 1.30
CA MET A 39 -9.03 -3.92 1.50
C MET A 39 -7.80 -4.67 2.04
N ALA A 40 -7.99 -5.50 3.07
CA ALA A 40 -6.89 -6.26 3.66
C ALA A 40 -6.29 -7.27 2.67
N GLU A 41 -7.12 -7.97 1.89
CA GLU A 41 -6.68 -8.90 0.86
C GLU A 41 -5.93 -8.20 -0.28
N ALA A 42 -6.49 -7.10 -0.78
CA ALA A 42 -5.89 -6.31 -1.84
C ALA A 42 -4.54 -5.70 -1.41
N LEU A 43 -4.49 -5.15 -0.20
CA LEU A 43 -3.25 -4.64 0.39
C LEU A 43 -2.23 -5.76 0.58
N PHE A 44 -2.69 -6.91 1.05
CA PHE A 44 -1.82 -8.05 1.27
C PHE A 44 -1.19 -8.54 -0.05
N ALA A 45 -1.98 -8.66 -1.12
CA ALA A 45 -1.48 -8.97 -2.45
C ALA A 45 -0.48 -7.92 -2.96
N ALA A 46 -0.78 -6.64 -2.77
CA ALA A 46 0.10 -5.53 -3.16
C ALA A 46 1.45 -5.56 -2.44
N LEU A 47 1.45 -5.84 -1.15
CA LEU A 47 2.67 -5.99 -0.34
C LEU A 47 3.52 -7.17 -0.80
N VAL A 48 2.89 -8.31 -1.11
CA VAL A 48 3.60 -9.51 -1.59
C VAL A 48 4.31 -9.23 -2.91
N GLU A 49 3.61 -8.62 -3.88
CA GLU A 49 4.23 -8.28 -5.17
C GLU A 49 5.36 -7.24 -5.03
N ALA A 50 5.20 -6.29 -4.10
CA ALA A 50 6.26 -5.33 -3.78
C ALA A 50 7.41 -5.93 -2.95
N SER A 51 7.37 -7.23 -2.61
CA SER A 51 8.33 -7.89 -1.72
C SER A 51 8.45 -7.21 -0.34
N ILE A 52 7.35 -6.59 0.13
CA ILE A 52 7.27 -5.92 1.42
C ILE A 52 6.72 -6.90 2.47
N PRO A 53 7.45 -7.12 3.58
CA PRO A 53 6.96 -7.98 4.67
C PRO A 53 5.63 -7.51 5.27
N ARG A 54 4.74 -8.47 5.57
CA ARG A 54 3.39 -8.18 6.13
C ARG A 54 3.40 -7.33 7.40
N ARG A 55 4.45 -7.46 8.22
CA ARG A 55 4.65 -6.67 9.44
C ARG A 55 4.74 -5.16 9.19
N TYR A 56 4.89 -4.75 7.93
CA TYR A 56 4.90 -3.35 7.52
C TYR A 56 3.57 -2.88 6.95
N ALA A 57 2.55 -3.74 6.88
CA ALA A 57 1.21 -3.34 6.44
C ALA A 57 0.62 -2.30 7.42
N PRO A 58 -0.01 -1.22 6.93
CA PRO A 58 -0.79 -0.34 7.78
C PRO A 58 -1.99 -1.10 8.35
N ILE A 59 -2.31 -0.79 9.60
CA ILE A 59 -3.48 -1.33 10.32
C ILE A 59 -4.71 -0.43 10.18
N ASP A 60 -4.52 0.81 9.73
CA ASP A 60 -5.58 1.81 9.54
C ASP A 60 -6.11 1.74 8.10
N PHE A 61 -6.99 0.77 7.84
CA PHE A 61 -7.66 0.61 6.54
C PHE A 61 -8.52 1.83 6.14
N PRO A 62 -9.26 2.49 7.06
CA PRO A 62 -9.95 3.74 6.74
C PRO A 62 -9.03 4.83 6.17
N ALA A 63 -7.83 5.02 6.74
CA ALA A 63 -6.87 6.00 6.23
C ALA A 63 -6.34 5.61 4.84
N VAL A 64 -6.06 4.32 4.60
CA VAL A 64 -5.66 3.79 3.28
C VAL A 64 -6.75 4.05 2.24
N ARG A 65 -8.02 3.79 2.60
CA ARG A 65 -9.17 4.02 1.72
C ARG A 65 -9.31 5.50 1.36
N ALA A 66 -9.20 6.39 2.34
CA ALA A 66 -9.26 7.83 2.11
C ALA A 66 -8.14 8.31 1.16
N ALA A 67 -6.92 7.83 1.36
CA ALA A 67 -5.80 8.13 0.47
C ALA A 67 -5.99 7.56 -0.93
N LEU A 68 -6.56 6.35 -1.06
CA LEU A 68 -6.86 5.74 -2.36
C LEU A 68 -7.94 6.51 -3.12
N VAL A 69 -8.98 6.97 -2.42
CA VAL A 69 -10.01 7.87 -2.98
C VAL A 69 -9.38 9.17 -3.48
N ALA A 70 -8.49 9.77 -2.70
CA ALA A 70 -7.80 11.00 -3.10
C ALA A 70 -6.93 10.83 -4.36
N LEU A 71 -6.35 9.64 -4.57
CA LEU A 71 -5.57 9.31 -5.78
C LEU A 71 -6.43 9.02 -7.01
N THR A 72 -7.64 8.50 -6.81
CA THR A 72 -8.55 8.08 -7.90
C THR A 72 -9.54 9.15 -8.32
N LEU A 73 -9.74 10.18 -7.49
CA LEU A 73 -10.52 11.35 -7.88
C LEU A 73 -9.79 12.11 -9.00
N PRO A 74 -10.45 12.42 -10.12
CA PRO A 74 -9.87 13.24 -11.17
C PRO A 74 -9.48 14.60 -10.57
N GLN A 75 -8.20 14.95 -10.68
CA GLN A 75 -7.65 16.22 -10.20
C GLN A 75 -8.07 17.41 -11.09
N ASP A 76 -8.84 17.17 -12.15
CA ASP A 76 -9.30 18.18 -13.10
C ASP A 76 -10.62 18.82 -12.65
N ALA A 77 -10.50 20.00 -12.04
CA ALA A 77 -11.51 21.05 -12.00
C ALA A 77 -10.97 22.31 -12.68
#